data_AF-A0AAD8DD30-F1
#
_entry.id   AF-A0AAD8DD30-F1
#
_cell.length_a   1.000
_cell.length_b   1.000
_cell.length_c   1.000
_cell.angle_alpha   90.00
_cell.angle_beta   90.00
_cell.angle_gamma   90.00
#
_symmetry.space_group_name_H-M   'P 1'
#
loop_
_entity.id
_entity.type
_entity.pdbx_description
1 polymer ?
#
loop_
_entity_poly.entity_id
_entity_poly.type
_entity_poly.pdbx_seq_one_letter_code
_entity_poly.pdbx_strand_id
1 'polypeptide(L)'
;MACITHSSVPGQLEKTLKQVRSKLLNQCIEETYTTEITDRKQAHKDAIKSYTDTCSKKYKEDEILFANFQTCRNDIEHQNVLVKEKMNKMSRILVDMQDKEKQKDDLIASIQRLREEQARKKDLMIAQNKANKDRLKTLQKSAETFESRLRLEICKLQAEQLQFVFRNINHKDLECPYTFILWLNAEGEYTVISCDPPLECMPQLEKKVRETNNFSAFLANVRKEFAALNL
;
A
#
# COMPACT_ATOMS: atom_id res chain seq x y z
N MET A 1 -25.59 89.70 131.81
CA MET A 1 -24.39 89.37 131.02
C MET A 1 -24.82 88.39 129.94
N ALA A 2 -24.91 88.86 128.71
CA ALA A 2 -23.98 88.53 127.62
C ALA A 2 -24.20 87.08 127.13
N CYS A 3 -24.86 86.93 125.97
CA CYS A 3 -24.18 86.67 124.67
C CYS A 3 -24.01 85.13 124.51
N ILE A 4 -24.29 84.44 123.40
CA ILE A 4 -23.95 84.68 122.01
C ILE A 4 -24.86 83.76 121.16
N THR A 5 -25.44 84.29 120.10
CA THR A 5 -25.99 83.59 118.93
C THR A 5 -24.88 82.93 118.11
N HIS A 6 -24.91 81.62 117.88
CA HIS A 6 -24.16 80.89 116.84
C HIS A 6 -24.77 79.47 116.75
N SER A 7 -24.96 78.79 115.63
CA SER A 7 -24.79 79.02 114.19
C SER A 7 -25.20 77.70 113.51
N SER A 8 -25.73 77.76 112.30
CA SER A 8 -26.18 76.64 111.46
C SER A 8 -25.03 75.69 111.04
N VAL A 9 -24.49 74.85 111.93
CA VAL A 9 -23.36 73.96 111.62
C VAL A 9 -23.76 72.55 111.08
N PRO A 10 -24.76 71.84 111.64
CA PRO A 10 -25.08 70.46 111.20
C PRO A 10 -25.68 70.39 109.79
N GLY A 11 -26.61 71.29 109.47
CA GLY A 11 -27.27 71.34 108.16
C GLY A 11 -26.35 71.78 107.03
N GLN A 12 -25.31 72.55 107.33
CA GLN A 12 -24.33 73.00 106.35
C GLN A 12 -23.33 71.87 106.04
N LEU A 13 -22.91 71.09 107.03
CA LEU A 13 -22.08 69.89 106.83
C LEU A 13 -22.82 68.83 106.01
N GLU A 14 -24.09 68.54 106.35
CA GLU A 14 -24.90 67.56 105.62
C GLU A 14 -25.15 67.98 104.17
N LYS A 15 -25.42 69.27 103.94
CA LYS A 15 -25.56 69.84 102.59
C LYS A 15 -24.27 69.68 101.80
N THR A 16 -23.12 69.96 102.42
CA THR A 16 -21.80 69.84 101.78
C THR A 16 -21.46 68.38 101.47
N LEU A 17 -21.71 67.46 102.40
CA LEU A 17 -21.54 66.01 102.20
C LEU A 17 -22.45 65.47 101.08
N LYS A 18 -23.71 65.89 101.03
CA LYS A 18 -24.62 65.55 99.92
C LYS A 18 -24.11 66.10 98.59
N GLN A 19 -23.56 67.31 98.59
CA GLN A 19 -23.00 67.94 97.39
C GLN A 19 -21.71 67.26 96.91
N VAL A 20 -20.83 66.87 97.83
CA VAL A 20 -19.62 66.10 97.52
C VAL A 20 -20.00 64.72 97.00
N ARG A 21 -20.93 64.03 97.66
CA ARG A 21 -21.45 62.74 97.20
C ARG A 21 -22.08 62.85 95.83
N SER A 22 -22.93 63.84 95.56
CA SER A 22 -23.56 64.03 94.25
C SER A 22 -22.54 64.37 93.17
N LYS A 23 -21.52 65.18 93.49
CA LYS A 23 -20.44 65.49 92.56
C LYS A 23 -19.60 64.25 92.23
N LEU A 24 -19.17 63.48 93.23
CA LEU A 24 -18.45 62.23 93.03
C LEU A 24 -19.27 61.20 92.25
N LEU A 25 -20.57 61.06 92.57
CA LEU A 25 -21.45 60.15 91.86
C LEU A 25 -21.63 60.57 90.40
N ASN A 26 -21.88 61.86 90.15
CA ASN A 26 -22.03 62.39 88.80
C ASN A 26 -20.72 62.31 88.02
N GLN A 27 -19.57 62.54 88.66
CA GLN A 27 -18.27 62.42 88.02
C GLN A 27 -17.93 60.96 87.67
N CYS A 28 -18.19 60.01 88.57
CA CYS A 28 -18.05 58.57 88.26
C CYS A 28 -19.04 58.11 87.17
N ILE A 29 -20.28 58.60 87.17
CA ILE A 29 -21.30 58.21 86.19
C ILE A 29 -21.07 58.90 84.83
N GLU A 30 -20.68 60.17 84.80
CA GLU A 30 -20.39 60.86 83.54
C GLU A 30 -19.04 60.41 82.98
N GLU A 31 -17.95 60.45 83.72
CA GLU A 31 -16.62 60.16 83.15
C GLU A 31 -16.42 58.67 82.89
N THR A 32 -16.79 57.78 83.82
CA THR A 32 -16.50 56.34 83.67
C THR A 32 -17.57 55.64 82.82
N TYR A 33 -18.85 55.83 83.14
CA TYR A 33 -19.93 55.11 82.45
C TYR A 33 -20.21 55.63 81.04
N THR A 34 -20.08 56.93 80.75
CA THR A 34 -20.25 57.41 79.36
C THR A 34 -19.06 57.08 78.45
N THR A 35 -17.83 57.12 78.98
CA THR A 35 -16.62 56.74 78.22
C THR A 35 -16.63 55.25 77.91
N GLU A 36 -16.87 54.38 78.91
CA GLU A 36 -16.94 52.93 78.69
C GLU A 36 -18.03 52.51 77.69
N ILE A 37 -19.20 53.16 77.73
CA ILE A 37 -20.27 52.89 76.76
C ILE A 37 -19.89 53.37 75.37
N THR A 38 -19.25 54.53 75.26
CA THR A 38 -18.81 55.09 73.96
C THR A 38 -17.72 54.23 73.35
N ASP A 39 -16.75 53.80 74.14
CA ASP A 39 -15.68 52.88 73.74
C ASP A 39 -16.25 51.52 73.33
N ARG A 40 -17.19 50.96 74.10
CA ARG A 40 -17.85 49.70 73.75
C ARG A 40 -18.67 49.81 72.48
N LYS A 41 -19.38 50.93 72.27
CA LYS A 41 -20.12 51.20 71.02
C LYS A 41 -19.18 51.32 69.82
N GLN A 42 -18.05 51.99 69.99
CA GLN A 42 -17.04 52.15 68.95
C GLN A 42 -16.38 50.82 68.62
N ALA A 43 -15.95 50.05 69.62
CA ALA A 43 -15.40 48.70 69.44
C ALA A 43 -16.38 47.76 68.73
N HIS A 44 -17.66 47.81 69.10
CA HIS A 44 -18.71 47.03 68.42
C HIS A 44 -18.92 47.47 66.97
N LYS A 45 -18.92 48.78 66.69
CA LYS A 45 -19.01 49.32 65.33
C LYS A 45 -17.82 48.87 64.47
N ASP A 46 -16.62 48.90 65.03
CA ASP A 46 -15.40 48.46 64.34
C ASP A 46 -15.39 46.94 64.12
N ALA A 47 -15.89 46.15 65.08
CA ALA A 47 -16.07 44.71 64.92
C ALA A 47 -17.07 44.39 63.79
N ILE A 48 -18.25 45.04 63.77
CA ILE A 48 -19.23 44.87 62.68
C ILE A 48 -18.63 45.22 61.33
N LYS A 49 -17.90 46.34 61.25
CA LYS A 49 -17.23 46.75 60.00
C LYS A 49 -16.21 45.70 59.57
N SER A 50 -15.36 45.23 60.49
CA SER A 50 -14.38 44.18 60.21
C SER A 50 -15.03 42.88 59.72
N TYR A 51 -16.12 42.44 60.34
CA TYR A 51 -16.87 41.26 59.89
C TYR A 51 -17.49 41.45 58.51
N THR A 52 -18.06 42.63 58.25
CA THR A 52 -18.67 42.98 56.95
C THR A 52 -17.62 43.01 55.84
N ASP A 53 -16.47 43.63 56.09
CA ASP A 53 -15.34 43.68 55.17
C ASP A 53 -14.79 42.27 54.91
N THR A 54 -14.67 41.44 55.95
CA THR A 54 -14.22 40.05 55.83
C THR A 54 -15.20 39.20 55.00
N CYS A 55 -16.51 39.30 55.26
CA CYS A 55 -17.52 38.62 54.45
C CYS A 55 -17.48 39.06 52.99
N SER A 56 -17.36 40.37 52.74
CA SER A 56 -17.28 40.92 51.39
C SER A 56 -16.05 40.43 50.64
N LYS A 57 -14.91 40.31 51.33
CA LYS A 57 -13.68 39.76 50.76
C LYS A 57 -13.85 38.28 50.41
N LYS A 58 -14.39 37.48 51.34
CA LYS A 58 -14.65 36.05 51.13
C LYS A 58 -15.59 35.79 49.97
N TYR A 59 -16.66 36.58 49.87
CA TYR A 59 -17.60 36.50 48.74
C TYR A 59 -16.90 36.72 47.39
N LYS A 60 -16.01 37.72 47.28
CA LYS A 60 -15.21 37.96 46.06
C LYS A 60 -14.20 36.85 45.77
N GLU A 61 -13.56 36.30 46.80
CA GLU A 61 -12.65 35.14 46.66
C GLU A 61 -13.41 33.92 46.11
N ASP A 62 -14.62 33.65 46.61
CA ASP A 62 -15.48 32.56 46.15
C ASP A 62 -15.97 32.76 44.71
N GLU A 63 -16.33 33.99 44.31
CA GLU A 63 -16.68 34.30 42.91
C GLU A 63 -15.53 34.00 41.95
N ILE A 64 -14.30 34.39 42.31
CA ILE A 64 -13.10 34.10 41.51
C ILE A 64 -12.86 32.59 41.45
N LEU A 65 -12.99 31.89 42.58
CA LEU A 65 -12.80 30.44 42.63
C LEU A 65 -13.83 29.71 41.76
N PHE A 66 -15.10 30.14 41.78
CA PHE A 66 -16.15 29.58 40.96
C PHE A 66 -15.90 29.81 39.46
N ALA A 67 -15.47 31.01 39.08
CA ALA A 67 -15.09 31.31 37.70
C ALA A 67 -13.91 30.44 37.21
N ASN A 68 -12.91 30.24 38.08
CA ASN A 68 -11.78 29.35 37.78
C ASN A 68 -12.21 27.88 37.66
N PHE A 69 -13.11 27.42 38.54
CA PHE A 69 -13.66 26.07 38.48
C PHE A 69 -14.42 25.83 37.17
N GLN A 70 -15.24 26.79 36.74
CA GLN A 70 -15.98 26.69 35.50
C GLN A 70 -15.06 26.65 34.28
N THR A 71 -13.99 27.46 34.28
CA THR A 71 -12.96 27.43 33.23
C THR A 71 -12.28 26.07 33.18
N CYS A 72 -11.81 25.57 34.32
CA CYS A 72 -11.16 24.26 34.42
C CYS A 72 -12.07 23.12 33.95
N ARG A 73 -13.36 23.17 34.30
CA ARG A 73 -14.36 22.21 33.84
C ARG A 73 -14.48 22.19 32.32
N ASN A 74 -14.58 23.37 31.70
CA ASN A 74 -14.68 23.49 30.24
C ASN A 74 -13.41 22.97 29.55
N ASP A 75 -12.24 23.25 30.11
CA ASP A 75 -10.95 22.76 29.59
C ASP A 75 -10.88 21.23 29.65
N ILE A 76 -11.29 20.62 30.76
CA ILE A 76 -11.33 19.15 30.91
C ILE A 76 -12.27 18.53 29.87
N GLU A 77 -13.47 19.10 29.68
CA GLU A 77 -14.43 18.62 28.69
C GLU A 77 -13.85 18.68 27.27
N HIS A 78 -13.22 19.80 26.92
CA HIS A 78 -12.55 19.97 25.63
C HIS A 78 -11.39 18.97 25.44
N GLN A 79 -10.54 18.78 26.46
CA GLN A 79 -9.45 17.80 26.39
C GLN A 79 -9.97 16.36 26.23
N ASN A 80 -11.08 16.01 26.90
CA ASN A 80 -11.69 14.69 26.75
C ASN A 80 -12.18 14.43 25.31
N VAL A 81 -12.76 15.44 24.65
CA VAL A 81 -13.13 15.36 23.23
C VAL A 81 -11.89 15.13 22.36
N LEU A 82 -10.83 15.92 22.56
CA LEU A 82 -9.58 15.78 21.79
C LEU A 82 -8.92 14.40 21.99
N VAL A 83 -8.90 13.89 23.22
CA VAL A 83 -8.36 12.56 23.53
C VAL A 83 -9.15 11.49 22.79
N LYS A 84 -10.49 11.56 22.84
CA LYS A 84 -11.36 10.61 22.14
C LYS A 84 -11.15 10.63 20.62
N GLU A 85 -11.01 11.81 20.03
CA GLU A 85 -10.69 11.94 18.61
C GLU A 85 -9.33 11.35 18.25
N LYS A 86 -8.29 11.63 19.05
CA LYS A 86 -6.95 11.07 18.84
C LYS A 86 -6.94 9.54 18.98
N MET A 87 -7.65 9.00 19.96
CA MET A 87 -7.80 7.54 20.13
C MET A 87 -8.48 6.91 18.90
N ASN A 88 -9.57 7.50 18.40
CA ASN A 88 -10.24 7.01 17.21
C ASN A 88 -9.33 7.05 15.97
N LYS A 89 -8.55 8.12 15.79
CA LYS A 89 -7.57 8.22 14.70
C LYS A 89 -6.49 7.15 14.83
N MET A 90 -5.96 6.93 16.04
CA MET A 90 -4.96 5.89 16.31
C MET A 90 -5.49 4.49 15.98
N SER A 91 -6.72 4.16 16.39
CA SER A 91 -7.33 2.86 16.07
C SER A 91 -7.48 2.64 14.57
N ARG A 92 -7.85 3.67 13.79
CA ARG A 92 -7.92 3.56 12.32
C ARG A 92 -6.56 3.31 11.70
N ILE A 93 -5.52 4.01 12.17
CA ILE A 93 -4.15 3.83 11.70
C ILE A 93 -3.66 2.40 11.99
N LEU A 94 -3.94 1.87 13.19
CA LEU A 94 -3.54 0.50 13.53
C LEU A 94 -4.17 -0.55 12.61
N VAL A 95 -5.46 -0.41 12.27
CA VAL A 95 -6.13 -1.31 11.32
C VAL A 95 -5.51 -1.20 9.93
N ASP A 96 -5.29 0.02 9.42
CA ASP A 96 -4.65 0.23 8.12
C ASP A 96 -3.22 -0.36 8.09
N MET A 97 -2.44 -0.17 9.15
CA MET A 97 -1.10 -0.78 9.26
C MET A 97 -1.16 -2.31 9.22
N GLN A 98 -2.11 -2.92 9.90
CA GLN A 98 -2.28 -4.37 9.89
C GLN A 98 -2.69 -4.89 8.50
N ASP A 99 -3.59 -4.19 7.82
CA ASP A 99 -4.01 -4.52 6.46
C ASP A 99 -2.84 -4.39 5.47
N LYS A 100 -2.02 -3.34 5.62
CA LYS A 100 -0.81 -3.13 4.80
C LYS A 100 0.25 -4.20 5.05
N GLU A 101 0.44 -4.64 6.29
CA GLU A 101 1.37 -5.72 6.62
C GLU A 101 0.93 -7.03 5.95
N LYS A 102 -0.37 -7.36 6.02
CA LYS A 102 -0.91 -8.52 5.33
C LYS A 102 -0.74 -8.43 3.81
N GLN A 103 -1.03 -7.26 3.22
CA GLN A 103 -0.82 -7.04 1.78
C GLN A 103 0.66 -7.21 1.39
N LYS A 104 1.60 -6.76 2.22
CA LYS A 104 3.03 -6.98 2.00
C LYS A 104 3.36 -8.47 1.95
N ASP A 105 2.87 -9.25 2.91
CA ASP A 105 3.17 -10.68 2.99
C ASP A 105 2.58 -11.46 1.79
N ASP A 106 1.35 -11.11 1.38
CA ASP A 106 0.72 -11.67 0.18
C ASP A 106 1.53 -11.36 -1.10
N LEU A 107 2.05 -10.13 -1.21
CA LEU A 107 2.91 -9.72 -2.32
C LEU A 107 4.24 -10.48 -2.33
N ILE A 108 4.88 -10.65 -1.17
CA ILE A 108 6.13 -11.43 -1.04
C ILE A 108 5.89 -12.88 -1.48
N ALA A 109 4.81 -13.51 -1.01
CA ALA A 109 4.45 -14.88 -1.41
C ALA A 109 4.17 -14.99 -2.92
N SER A 110 3.49 -13.99 -3.50
CA SER A 110 3.22 -13.92 -4.94
C SER A 110 4.50 -13.80 -5.77
N ILE A 111 5.42 -12.91 -5.36
CA ILE A 111 6.73 -12.74 -6.03
C ILE A 111 7.52 -14.04 -6.00
N GLN A 112 7.56 -14.73 -4.86
CA GLN A 112 8.29 -15.98 -4.73
C GLN A 112 7.72 -17.07 -5.67
N ARG A 113 6.40 -17.20 -5.71
CA ARG A 113 5.71 -18.13 -6.61
C ARG A 113 6.01 -17.85 -8.08
N LEU A 114 5.97 -16.58 -8.48
CA LEU A 114 6.26 -16.16 -9.86
C LEU A 114 7.72 -16.43 -10.24
N ARG A 115 8.67 -16.22 -9.33
CA ARG A 115 10.09 -16.54 -9.56
C ARG A 115 10.30 -18.04 -9.78
N GLU A 116 9.66 -18.89 -8.98
CA GLU A 116 9.74 -20.34 -9.14
C GLU A 116 9.11 -20.82 -10.45
N GLU A 117 7.96 -20.27 -10.81
CA GLU A 117 7.30 -20.60 -12.08
C GLU A 117 8.15 -20.17 -13.28
N GLN A 118 8.76 -18.98 -13.22
CA GLN A 118 9.67 -18.48 -14.25
C GLN A 118 10.89 -19.39 -14.40
N ALA A 119 11.48 -19.84 -13.29
CA ALA A 119 12.61 -20.78 -13.31
C ALA A 119 12.22 -22.10 -13.99
N ARG A 120 11.09 -22.69 -13.59
CA ARG A 120 10.58 -23.94 -14.19
C ARG A 120 10.32 -23.81 -15.69
N LYS A 121 9.70 -22.70 -16.12
CA LYS A 121 9.45 -22.41 -17.54
C LYS A 121 10.75 -22.27 -18.33
N LYS A 122 11.75 -21.62 -17.75
CA LYS A 122 13.08 -21.47 -18.37
C LYS A 122 13.76 -22.82 -18.55
N ASP A 123 13.74 -23.67 -17.54
CA ASP A 123 14.35 -25.01 -17.60
C ASP A 123 13.66 -25.90 -18.64
N LEU A 124 12.33 -25.85 -18.70
CA LEU A 124 11.55 -26.56 -19.72
C LEU A 124 11.91 -26.09 -21.14
N MET A 125 12.01 -24.77 -21.35
CA MET A 125 12.40 -24.20 -22.63
C MET A 125 13.82 -24.63 -23.04
N ILE A 126 14.77 -24.64 -22.10
CA ILE A 126 16.13 -25.11 -22.35
C ILE A 126 16.13 -26.59 -22.74
N ALA A 127 15.40 -27.43 -22.01
CA ALA A 127 15.30 -28.86 -22.29
C ALA A 127 14.67 -29.13 -23.67
N GLN A 128 13.57 -28.43 -23.99
CA GLN A 128 12.90 -28.55 -25.29
C GLN A 128 13.79 -28.06 -26.44
N ASN A 129 14.49 -26.94 -26.26
CA ASN A 129 15.42 -26.44 -27.28
C ASN A 129 16.59 -27.40 -27.50
N LYS A 130 17.10 -28.02 -26.45
CA LYS A 130 18.13 -29.05 -26.56
C LYS A 130 17.61 -30.27 -27.33
N ALA A 131 16.45 -30.79 -26.96
CA ALA A 131 15.83 -31.92 -27.66
C ALA A 131 15.55 -31.60 -29.14
N ASN A 132 15.05 -30.41 -29.45
CA ASN A 132 14.82 -29.95 -30.82
C ASN A 132 16.13 -29.85 -31.62
N LYS A 133 17.19 -29.30 -31.00
CA LYS A 133 18.51 -29.19 -31.63
C LYS A 133 19.11 -30.56 -31.92
N ASP A 134 18.99 -31.50 -31.00
CA ASP A 134 19.51 -32.85 -31.17
C ASP A 134 18.71 -33.61 -32.26
N ARG A 135 17.38 -33.47 -32.26
CA ARG A 135 16.52 -34.01 -33.33
C ARG A 135 16.88 -33.42 -34.70
N LEU A 136 17.09 -32.11 -34.77
CA LEU A 136 17.47 -31.41 -36.00
C LEU A 136 18.82 -31.92 -36.53
N LYS A 137 19.83 -32.08 -35.66
CA LYS A 137 21.13 -32.66 -36.06
C LYS A 137 20.98 -34.07 -36.62
N THR A 138 20.16 -34.92 -36.01
CA THR A 138 19.92 -36.28 -36.51
C THR A 138 19.24 -36.26 -37.87
N LEU A 139 18.21 -35.41 -38.06
CA LEU A 139 17.52 -35.25 -39.34
C LEU A 139 18.46 -34.71 -40.41
N GLN A 140 19.25 -33.69 -40.10
CA GLN A 140 20.23 -33.11 -41.02
C GLN A 140 21.27 -34.16 -41.45
N LYS A 141 21.84 -34.91 -40.51
CA LYS A 141 22.77 -36.00 -40.82
C LYS A 141 22.13 -37.06 -41.71
N SER A 142 20.85 -37.39 -41.46
CA SER A 142 20.10 -38.32 -42.30
C SER A 142 19.90 -37.76 -43.72
N ALA A 143 19.51 -36.50 -43.85
CA ALA A 143 19.33 -35.82 -45.13
C ALA A 143 20.65 -35.79 -45.92
N GLU A 144 21.74 -35.36 -45.30
CA GLU A 144 23.10 -35.36 -45.89
C GLU A 144 23.51 -36.77 -46.33
N THR A 145 23.19 -37.80 -45.54
CA THR A 145 23.46 -39.20 -45.91
C THR A 145 22.65 -39.65 -47.13
N PHE A 146 21.37 -39.30 -47.20
CA PHE A 146 20.53 -39.62 -48.35
C PHE A 146 21.01 -38.89 -49.61
N GLU A 147 21.28 -37.59 -49.50
CA GLU A 147 21.78 -36.77 -50.60
C GLU A 147 23.11 -37.32 -51.14
N SER A 148 24.07 -37.61 -50.26
CA SER A 148 25.37 -38.15 -50.64
C SER A 148 25.28 -39.53 -51.31
N ARG A 149 24.44 -40.43 -50.77
CA ARG A 149 24.33 -41.82 -51.27
C ARG A 149 23.47 -41.93 -52.52
N LEU A 150 22.36 -41.22 -52.57
CA LEU A 150 21.43 -41.25 -53.69
C LEU A 150 21.84 -40.27 -54.80
N ARG A 151 22.74 -39.32 -54.50
CA ARG A 151 23.06 -38.20 -55.40
C ARG A 151 21.77 -37.54 -55.88
N LEU A 152 20.90 -37.25 -54.91
CA LEU A 152 19.58 -36.66 -55.10
C LEU A 152 19.39 -35.57 -54.04
N GLU A 153 19.29 -34.33 -54.51
CA GLU A 153 18.93 -33.17 -53.68
C GLU A 153 17.44 -32.88 -53.84
N ILE A 154 16.77 -32.50 -52.73
CA ILE A 154 15.36 -32.09 -52.73
C ILE A 154 15.28 -30.68 -52.16
N CYS A 155 14.96 -29.72 -53.02
CA CYS A 155 14.93 -28.30 -52.67
C CYS A 155 13.49 -27.81 -52.61
N LYS A 156 13.11 -27.15 -51.51
CA LYS A 156 11.84 -26.42 -51.44
C LYS A 156 11.96 -25.11 -52.22
N LEU A 157 11.09 -24.94 -53.21
CA LEU A 157 10.93 -23.70 -53.96
C LEU A 157 9.73 -22.90 -53.41
N GLN A 158 9.47 -21.74 -54.01
CA GLN A 158 8.29 -20.92 -53.69
C GLN A 158 6.99 -21.65 -54.09
N ALA A 159 5.86 -21.23 -53.50
CA ALA A 159 4.51 -21.74 -53.82
C ALA A 159 4.31 -23.27 -53.64
N GLU A 160 4.91 -23.86 -52.59
CA GLU A 160 4.80 -25.31 -52.29
C GLU A 160 5.30 -26.23 -53.40
N GLN A 161 6.25 -25.75 -54.21
CA GLN A 161 6.93 -26.55 -55.22
C GLN A 161 8.19 -27.20 -54.65
N LEU A 162 8.49 -28.41 -55.08
CA LEU A 162 9.69 -29.16 -54.74
C LEU A 162 10.50 -29.43 -56.00
N GLN A 163 11.76 -29.03 -56.01
CA GLN A 163 12.70 -29.40 -57.06
C GLN A 163 13.47 -30.63 -56.63
N PHE A 164 13.52 -31.63 -57.51
CA PHE A 164 14.33 -32.82 -57.36
C PHE A 164 15.50 -32.72 -58.31
N VAL A 165 16.72 -32.84 -57.79
CA VAL A 165 17.97 -32.70 -58.57
C VAL A 165 18.77 -33.99 -58.44
N PHE A 166 18.82 -34.76 -59.52
CA PHE A 166 19.67 -35.93 -59.63
C PHE A 166 21.05 -35.54 -60.17
N ARG A 167 22.08 -36.05 -59.51
CA ARG A 167 23.48 -36.01 -59.95
C ARG A 167 24.00 -37.43 -60.16
N ASN A 168 25.23 -37.55 -60.66
CA ASN A 168 25.87 -38.83 -60.94
C ASN A 168 25.01 -39.69 -61.88
N ILE A 169 24.52 -39.06 -62.95
CA ILE A 169 23.76 -39.69 -64.03
C ILE A 169 24.62 -39.78 -65.30
N ASN A 170 25.25 -38.66 -65.69
CA ASN A 170 26.16 -38.62 -66.83
C ASN A 170 27.56 -39.11 -66.41
N HIS A 171 28.05 -40.19 -67.01
CA HIS A 171 29.37 -40.74 -66.70
C HIS A 171 30.54 -39.83 -67.11
N LYS A 172 30.32 -38.88 -68.03
CA LYS A 172 31.33 -37.91 -68.47
C LYS A 172 31.41 -36.69 -67.54
N ASP A 173 30.30 -36.35 -66.89
CA ASP A 173 30.20 -35.25 -65.94
C ASP A 173 29.28 -35.64 -64.78
N LEU A 174 29.90 -36.07 -63.67
CA LEU A 174 29.19 -36.58 -62.50
C LEU A 174 28.40 -35.49 -61.76
N GLU A 175 28.74 -34.22 -61.98
CA GLU A 175 28.10 -33.07 -61.33
C GLU A 175 27.00 -32.42 -62.19
N CYS A 176 26.83 -32.89 -63.43
CA CYS A 176 25.76 -32.46 -64.31
C CYS A 176 24.37 -32.74 -63.66
N PRO A 177 23.53 -31.70 -63.43
CA PRO A 177 22.23 -31.87 -62.78
C PRO A 177 21.15 -32.28 -63.77
N TYR A 178 20.31 -33.23 -63.37
CA TYR A 178 19.09 -33.63 -64.05
C TYR A 178 17.93 -33.37 -63.11
N THR A 179 16.99 -32.50 -63.49
CA THR A 179 16.03 -31.92 -62.55
C THR A 179 14.60 -32.03 -63.03
N PHE A 180 13.68 -32.10 -62.07
CA PHE A 180 12.27 -31.83 -62.33
C PHE A 180 11.66 -31.08 -61.15
N ILE A 181 10.64 -30.26 -61.43
CA ILE A 181 9.88 -29.52 -60.44
C ILE A 181 8.52 -30.18 -60.29
N LEU A 182 8.19 -30.52 -59.05
CA LEU A 182 6.94 -31.13 -58.65
C LEU A 182 6.13 -30.15 -57.80
N TRP A 183 4.83 -30.09 -58.06
CA TRP A 183 3.88 -29.40 -57.21
C TRP A 183 2.82 -30.39 -56.73
N LEU A 184 2.43 -30.24 -55.46
CA LEU A 184 1.33 -30.98 -54.87
C LEU A 184 0.15 -30.02 -54.70
N ASN A 185 -0.97 -30.30 -55.37
CA ASN A 185 -2.16 -29.46 -55.26
C ASN A 185 -2.88 -29.69 -53.92
N ALA A 186 -3.96 -28.93 -53.68
CA ALA A 186 -4.74 -29.01 -52.43
C ALA A 186 -5.40 -30.38 -52.23
N GLU A 187 -5.70 -31.08 -53.33
CA GLU A 187 -6.28 -32.41 -53.39
C GLU A 187 -5.25 -33.52 -53.16
N GLY A 188 -3.95 -33.18 -53.06
CA GLY A 188 -2.86 -34.14 -52.85
C GLY A 188 -2.39 -34.84 -54.13
N GLU A 189 -2.73 -34.33 -55.31
CA GLU A 189 -2.28 -34.85 -56.60
C GLU A 189 -0.94 -34.26 -57.04
N TYR A 190 -0.08 -35.12 -57.58
CA TYR A 190 1.24 -34.77 -58.09
C TYR A 190 1.15 -34.15 -59.49
N THR A 191 1.69 -32.94 -59.64
CA THR A 191 1.83 -32.27 -60.94
C THR A 191 3.29 -31.96 -61.26
N VAL A 192 3.78 -32.40 -62.42
CA VAL A 192 5.12 -32.03 -62.88
C VAL A 192 5.05 -30.71 -63.64
N ILE A 193 5.74 -29.69 -63.13
CA ILE A 193 5.72 -28.34 -63.71
C ILE A 193 6.77 -28.23 -64.83
N SER A 194 7.96 -28.76 -64.57
CA SER A 194 9.07 -28.71 -65.51
C SER A 194 10.00 -29.90 -65.30
N CYS A 195 10.74 -30.25 -66.35
CA CYS A 195 11.75 -31.29 -66.37
C CYS A 195 12.88 -30.86 -67.29
N ASP A 196 14.10 -30.90 -66.79
CA ASP A 196 15.31 -30.51 -67.52
C ASP A 196 16.43 -31.53 -67.26
N PRO A 197 16.92 -32.26 -68.27
CA PRO A 197 16.45 -32.25 -69.66
C PRO A 197 15.00 -32.78 -69.81
N PRO A 198 14.27 -32.40 -70.87
CA PRO A 198 12.90 -32.91 -71.10
C PRO A 198 12.87 -34.44 -71.28
N LEU A 199 11.91 -35.10 -70.64
CA LEU A 199 11.65 -36.54 -70.79
C LEU A 199 10.32 -36.76 -71.52
N GLU A 200 10.35 -37.44 -72.67
CA GLU A 200 9.14 -37.73 -73.48
C GLU A 200 8.10 -38.56 -72.70
N CYS A 201 8.56 -39.45 -71.82
CA CYS A 201 7.72 -40.32 -71.00
C CYS A 201 7.20 -39.66 -69.71
N MET A 202 7.59 -38.41 -69.39
CA MET A 202 7.20 -37.74 -68.14
C MET A 202 5.69 -37.71 -67.90
N PRO A 203 4.81 -37.38 -68.88
CA PRO A 203 3.36 -37.41 -68.66
C PRO A 203 2.82 -38.79 -68.26
N GLN A 204 3.45 -39.86 -68.73
CA GLN A 204 3.06 -41.24 -68.38
C GLN A 204 3.49 -41.58 -66.95
N LEU A 205 4.70 -41.16 -66.56
CA LEU A 205 5.21 -41.32 -65.19
C LEU A 205 4.36 -40.53 -64.20
N GLU A 206 3.97 -39.32 -64.55
CA GLU A 206 3.08 -38.46 -63.76
C GLU A 206 1.70 -39.10 -63.57
N LYS A 207 1.07 -39.56 -64.65
CA LYS A 207 -0.22 -40.27 -64.56
C LYS A 207 -0.11 -41.50 -63.64
N LYS A 208 0.96 -42.29 -63.80
CA LYS A 208 1.18 -43.49 -63.00
C LYS A 208 1.38 -43.19 -61.51
N VAL A 209 2.09 -42.11 -61.15
CA VAL A 209 2.27 -41.76 -59.74
C VAL A 209 0.97 -41.25 -59.10
N ARG A 210 0.11 -40.57 -59.85
CA ARG A 210 -1.24 -40.19 -59.39
C ARG A 210 -2.12 -41.42 -59.15
N GLU A 211 -2.06 -42.42 -60.02
CA GLU A 211 -2.86 -43.64 -59.90
C GLU A 211 -2.38 -44.56 -58.77
N THR A 212 -1.06 -44.69 -58.60
CA THR A 212 -0.46 -45.70 -57.70
C THR A 212 -0.03 -45.13 -56.34
N ASN A 213 0.10 -43.81 -56.23
CA ASN A 213 0.70 -43.11 -55.10
C ASN A 213 2.11 -43.65 -54.71
N ASN A 214 2.80 -44.31 -55.65
CA ASN A 214 4.10 -44.91 -55.39
C ASN A 214 5.22 -43.95 -55.80
N PHE A 215 5.48 -42.97 -54.95
CA PHE A 215 6.46 -41.92 -55.22
C PHE A 215 7.89 -42.46 -55.36
N SER A 216 8.26 -43.49 -54.60
CA SER A 216 9.57 -44.14 -54.72
C SER A 216 9.79 -44.77 -56.09
N ALA A 217 8.78 -45.47 -56.62
CA ALA A 217 8.83 -46.03 -57.97
C ALA A 217 8.88 -44.92 -59.04
N PHE A 218 8.16 -43.83 -58.83
CA PHE A 218 8.22 -42.66 -59.71
C PHE A 218 9.65 -42.09 -59.80
N LEU A 219 10.30 -41.78 -58.67
CA LEU A 219 11.68 -41.28 -58.65
C LEU A 219 12.67 -42.25 -59.29
N ALA A 220 12.53 -43.56 -59.03
CA ALA A 220 13.40 -44.58 -59.62
C ALA A 220 13.25 -44.65 -61.16
N ASN A 221 12.01 -44.57 -61.66
CA ASN A 221 11.76 -44.54 -63.10
C ASN A 221 12.28 -43.25 -63.73
N VAL A 222 12.01 -42.08 -63.15
CA VAL A 222 12.57 -40.79 -63.65
C VAL A 222 14.09 -40.85 -63.73
N ARG A 223 14.77 -41.36 -62.70
CA ARG A 223 16.24 -41.52 -62.70
C ARG A 223 16.70 -42.45 -63.83
N LYS A 224 15.98 -43.56 -64.08
CA LYS A 224 16.29 -44.51 -65.15
C LYS A 224 16.18 -43.85 -66.53
N GLU A 225 15.13 -43.05 -66.75
CA GLU A 225 14.91 -42.36 -68.01
C GLU A 225 15.99 -41.28 -68.25
N PHE A 226 16.37 -40.52 -67.21
CA PHE A 226 17.52 -39.61 -67.30
C PHE A 226 18.84 -40.32 -67.62
N ALA A 227 19.08 -41.51 -67.05
CA ALA A 227 20.26 -42.30 -67.37
C ALA A 227 20.23 -42.81 -68.82
N ALA A 228 19.05 -43.14 -69.35
CA ALA A 228 18.88 -43.59 -70.73
C ALA A 228 19.16 -42.51 -71.78
N LEU A 229 19.08 -41.22 -71.41
CA LEU A 229 19.50 -40.11 -72.28
C LEU A 229 21.02 -40.06 -72.50
N ASN A 230 21.81 -40.72 -71.64
CA ASN A 230 23.28 -40.71 -71.67
C ASN A 230 23.88 -42.06 -72.12
N LEU A 231 23.04 -43.04 -72.47
CA LEU A 231 23.44 -44.30 -73.11
C LEU A 231 23.58 -44.10 -74.62
#